data_AF-A0A8J6VN37-F1
#
_entry.id   AF-A0A8J6VN37-F1
#
_cell.length_a   1.000
_cell.length_b   1.000
_cell.length_c   1.000
_cell.angle_alpha   90.00
_cell.angle_beta   90.00
_cell.angle_gamma   90.00
#
_symmetry.space_group_name_H-M   'P 1'
#
loop_
_entity.id
_entity.type
_entity.pdbx_description
1 polymer ?
#
loop_
_entity_poly.entity_id
_entity_poly.type
_entity_poly.pdbx_seq_one_letter_code
_entity_poly.pdbx_strand_id
1 'polypeptide(L)'
;MGLKLLNSSSQSTCLTSPNLRRALRKMALFLAESWKSDHPEPNPEFEKDVDACVSQVTVEMAKAAKAVGGVASVAVLSGAGSEAARFACSCVLSSSEDSVSALEDSKESMS
;
A
#
# COMPACT_ATOMS: atom_id res chain seq x y z
N MET A 1 -50.51 16.80 16.85
CA MET A 1 -49.77 15.52 17.04
C MET A 1 -48.72 15.45 15.96
N GLY A 2 -47.48 15.85 16.28
CA GLY A 2 -46.39 15.90 15.32
C GLY A 2 -45.56 14.62 15.36
N LEU A 3 -45.64 13.82 14.31
CA LEU A 3 -44.69 12.74 14.05
C LEU A 3 -43.36 13.38 13.63
N LYS A 4 -42.43 13.49 14.59
CA LYS A 4 -41.03 13.80 14.30
C LYS A 4 -40.43 12.60 13.56
N LEU A 5 -40.32 12.74 12.24
CA LEU A 5 -39.51 11.86 11.40
C LEU A 5 -38.06 11.94 11.90
N LEU A 6 -37.57 10.86 12.50
CA LEU A 6 -36.17 10.72 12.84
C LEU A 6 -35.37 10.73 11.54
N ASN A 7 -34.59 11.79 11.37
CA ASN A 7 -33.69 12.03 10.25
C ASN A 7 -32.67 10.88 10.13
N SER A 8 -32.99 9.93 9.26
CA SER A 8 -32.16 8.77 8.94
C SER A 8 -31.34 9.09 7.68
N SER A 9 -30.21 9.80 7.85
CA SER A 9 -29.11 10.03 6.89
C SER A 9 -28.15 11.02 7.56
N SER A 10 -26.85 10.77 7.74
CA SER A 10 -25.90 10.04 6.91
C SER A 10 -24.65 9.65 7.71
N GLN A 11 -24.23 8.39 7.53
CA GLN A 11 -22.84 7.96 7.33
C GLN A 11 -21.80 8.20 8.44
N SER A 12 -21.50 7.13 9.19
CA SER A 12 -20.16 6.61 9.53
C SER A 12 -18.93 7.54 9.36
N THR A 13 -18.86 8.66 10.06
CA THR A 13 -17.62 9.46 10.16
C THR A 13 -16.62 8.89 11.18
N CYS A 14 -16.96 7.81 11.89
CA CYS A 14 -16.04 7.16 12.83
C CYS A 14 -14.94 6.30 12.16
N LEU A 15 -15.02 6.04 10.85
CA LEU A 15 -14.13 5.07 10.16
C LEU A 15 -12.88 5.68 9.52
N THR A 16 -12.69 7.00 9.56
CA THR A 16 -11.60 7.69 8.84
C THR A 16 -10.87 8.70 9.74
N SER A 17 -10.35 8.24 10.88
CA SER A 17 -9.39 9.09 11.60
C SER A 17 -8.11 9.25 10.75
N PRO A 18 -7.54 10.46 10.64
CA PRO A 18 -6.26 10.69 9.93
C PRO A 18 -5.12 9.83 10.48
N ASN A 19 -5.19 9.51 11.78
CA ASN A 19 -4.24 8.63 12.46
C ASN A 19 -4.32 7.18 11.94
N LEU A 20 -5.53 6.66 11.71
CA LEU A 20 -5.72 5.33 11.14
C LEU A 20 -5.15 5.25 9.72
N ARG A 21 -5.46 6.23 8.85
CA ARG A 21 -4.89 6.25 7.49
C ARG A 21 -3.36 6.30 7.49
N ARG A 22 -2.76 7.10 8.37
CA ARG A 22 -1.30 7.15 8.54
C ARG A 22 -0.74 5.81 9.00
N ALA A 23 -1.39 5.14 9.96
CA ALA A 23 -0.97 3.83 10.44
C ALA A 23 -1.04 2.77 9.33
N LEU A 24 -2.14 2.74 8.56
CA LEU A 24 -2.32 1.83 7.42
C LEU A 24 -1.22 2.02 6.37
N ARG A 25 -0.87 3.27 6.03
CA ARG A 25 0.24 3.55 5.08
C ARG A 25 1.59 3.07 5.60
N LYS A 26 1.89 3.27 6.88
CA LYS A 26 3.14 2.77 7.48
C LYS A 26 3.22 1.24 7.42
N MET A 27 2.13 0.55 7.72
CA MET A 27 2.08 -0.91 7.60
C MET A 27 2.23 -1.36 6.14
N ALA A 28 1.56 -0.68 5.20
CA ALA A 28 1.68 -0.99 3.79
C ALA A 28 3.10 -0.78 3.25
N LEU A 29 3.81 0.28 3.68
CA LEU A 29 5.21 0.52 3.32
C LEU A 29 6.12 -0.62 3.78
N PHE A 30 5.99 -1.03 5.05
CA PHE A 30 6.77 -2.14 5.59
C PHE A 30 6.54 -3.44 4.79
N LEU A 31 5.28 -3.74 4.44
CA LEU A 31 4.94 -4.91 3.64
C LEU A 31 5.46 -4.81 2.19
N ALA A 32 5.40 -3.62 1.57
CA ALA A 32 5.90 -3.38 0.23
C ALA A 32 7.44 -3.49 0.15
N GLU A 33 8.16 -3.01 1.17
CA GLU A 33 9.61 -3.19 1.31
C GLU A 33 9.97 -4.67 1.43
N SER A 34 9.22 -5.42 2.26
CA SER A 34 9.38 -6.87 2.36
C SER A 34 9.14 -7.56 1.02
N TRP A 35 8.07 -7.19 0.30
CA TRP A 35 7.77 -7.75 -1.01
C TRP A 35 8.90 -7.49 -2.00
N LYS A 36 9.43 -6.26 -2.06
CA LYS A 36 10.56 -5.91 -2.94
C LYS A 36 11.82 -6.69 -2.57
N SER A 37 12.09 -6.93 -1.30
CA SER A 37 13.22 -7.76 -0.88
C SER A 37 13.15 -9.20 -1.41
N ASP A 38 11.93 -9.74 -1.54
CA ASP A 38 11.71 -11.10 -2.07
C ASP A 38 11.63 -11.13 -3.61
N HIS A 39 11.55 -9.97 -4.27
CA HIS A 39 11.43 -9.80 -5.72
C HIS A 39 12.51 -8.83 -6.19
N PRO A 40 13.76 -9.31 -6.43
CA PRO A 40 14.93 -8.44 -6.62
C PRO A 40 14.97 -7.66 -7.95
N GLU A 41 14.10 -7.99 -8.92
CA GLU A 41 14.01 -7.31 -10.21
C GLU A 41 12.57 -6.87 -10.56
N PRO A 42 11.87 -6.13 -9.70
CA PRO A 42 10.55 -5.64 -10.05
C PRO A 42 10.70 -4.39 -10.94
N ASN A 43 10.07 -4.37 -12.11
CA ASN A 43 10.10 -3.21 -12.98
C ASN A 43 8.89 -2.30 -12.71
N PRO A 44 9.08 -1.07 -12.17
CA PRO A 44 7.98 -0.14 -11.94
C PRO A 44 7.24 0.30 -13.22
N GLU A 45 7.87 0.19 -14.40
CA GLU A 45 7.22 0.50 -15.69
C GLU A 45 6.22 -0.58 -16.11
N PHE A 46 6.35 -1.80 -15.59
CA PHE A 46 5.39 -2.86 -15.87
C PHE A 46 4.28 -2.84 -14.82
N GLU A 47 3.07 -2.46 -15.27
CA GLU A 47 1.86 -2.45 -14.43
C GLU A 47 1.64 -3.78 -13.69
N LYS A 48 2.01 -4.92 -14.32
CA LYS A 48 1.92 -6.26 -13.71
C LYS A 48 2.71 -6.38 -12.39
N ASP A 49 3.87 -5.74 -12.27
CA ASP A 49 4.75 -5.85 -11.10
C ASP A 49 4.23 -4.97 -9.97
N VAL A 50 3.73 -3.78 -10.33
CA VAL A 50 3.01 -2.90 -9.40
C VAL A 50 1.75 -3.60 -8.87
N ASP A 51 0.95 -4.21 -9.75
CA ASP A 51 -0.26 -4.93 -9.37
C ASP A 51 0.04 -6.17 -8.51
N ALA A 52 1.12 -6.90 -8.81
CA ALA A 52 1.57 -8.02 -7.99
C ALA A 52 1.92 -7.59 -6.56
N CYS A 53 2.67 -6.50 -6.41
CA CYS A 53 2.97 -5.91 -5.11
C CYS A 53 1.68 -5.49 -4.39
N VAL A 54 0.81 -4.74 -5.06
CA VAL A 54 -0.44 -4.21 -4.47
C VAL A 54 -1.34 -5.35 -4.00
N SER A 55 -1.47 -6.40 -4.80
CA SER A 55 -2.25 -7.59 -4.48
C SER A 55 -1.73 -8.25 -3.20
N GLN A 56 -0.44 -8.56 -3.13
CA GLN A 56 0.16 -9.21 -1.97
C GLN A 56 0.06 -8.35 -0.70
N VAL A 57 0.43 -7.07 -0.79
CA VAL A 57 0.35 -6.15 0.36
C VAL A 57 -1.10 -6.02 0.85
N THR A 58 -2.08 -5.93 -0.07
CA THR A 58 -3.50 -5.89 0.30
C THR A 58 -3.94 -7.16 1.02
N VAL A 59 -3.51 -8.34 0.56
CA VAL A 59 -3.83 -9.63 1.19
C VAL A 59 -3.28 -9.70 2.62
N GLU A 60 -2.01 -9.32 2.81
CA GLU A 60 -1.39 -9.33 4.14
C GLU A 60 -2.06 -8.32 5.09
N MET A 61 -2.40 -7.13 4.59
CA MET A 61 -3.20 -6.18 5.36
C MET A 61 -4.55 -6.74 5.76
N ALA A 62 -5.24 -7.47 4.86
CA ALA A 62 -6.52 -8.10 5.15
C ALA A 62 -6.41 -9.23 6.19
N LYS A 63 -5.34 -10.03 6.15
CA LYS A 63 -5.04 -11.05 7.17
C LYS A 63 -4.81 -10.42 8.54
N ALA A 64 -3.97 -9.39 8.61
CA ALA A 64 -3.72 -8.65 9.85
C ALA A 64 -5.00 -7.99 10.39
N ALA A 65 -5.78 -7.36 9.51
CA ALA A 65 -7.08 -6.78 9.82
C ALA A 65 -8.07 -7.79 10.39
N LYS A 66 -8.14 -9.00 9.82
CA LYS A 66 -9.01 -10.07 10.31
C LYS A 66 -8.57 -10.55 11.70
N ALA A 67 -7.27 -10.61 11.96
CA ALA A 67 -6.74 -11.02 13.27
C ALA A 67 -7.03 -10.00 14.38
N VAL A 68 -6.93 -8.70 14.08
CA VAL A 68 -7.16 -7.63 15.06
C VAL A 68 -8.66 -7.34 15.25
N GLY A 69 -9.45 -7.45 14.18
CA GLY A 69 -10.88 -7.11 14.20
C GLY A 69 -11.16 -5.61 14.37
N GLY A 70 -12.39 -5.28 14.77
CA GLY A 70 -12.81 -3.92 15.10
C GLY A 70 -12.81 -2.93 13.91
N VAL A 71 -12.72 -1.63 14.21
CA VAL A 71 -12.83 -0.55 13.21
C VAL A 71 -11.69 -0.54 12.21
N ALA A 72 -10.49 -1.00 12.61
CA ALA A 72 -9.35 -1.15 11.70
C ALA A 72 -9.64 -2.22 10.64
N SER A 73 -10.27 -3.33 11.03
CA SER A 73 -10.69 -4.38 10.10
C SER A 73 -11.68 -3.88 9.06
N VAL A 74 -12.71 -3.14 9.51
CA VAL A 74 -13.70 -2.54 8.62
C VAL A 74 -13.04 -1.59 7.62
N ALA A 75 -12.14 -0.71 8.07
CA ALA A 75 -11.46 0.24 7.19
C ALA A 75 -10.59 -0.45 6.12
N VAL A 76 -9.85 -1.51 6.51
CA VAL A 76 -9.02 -2.27 5.56
C VAL A 76 -9.90 -2.96 4.52
N LEU A 77 -10.94 -3.65 4.97
CA LEU A 77 -11.86 -4.40 4.08
C LEU A 77 -12.76 -3.48 3.24
N SER A 78 -12.98 -2.23 3.66
CA SER A 78 -13.70 -1.22 2.87
C SER A 78 -12.83 -0.48 1.86
N GLY A 79 -11.58 -0.91 1.63
CA GLY A 79 -10.70 -0.41 0.58
C GLY A 79 -9.56 0.52 1.03
N ALA A 80 -9.51 0.94 2.30
CA ALA A 80 -8.40 1.78 2.79
C ALA A 80 -7.07 1.00 2.82
N GLY A 81 -7.13 -0.34 2.93
CA GLY A 81 -5.96 -1.21 2.80
C GLY A 81 -5.38 -1.19 1.39
N SER A 82 -6.23 -1.33 0.37
CA SER A 82 -5.80 -1.28 -1.04
C SER A 82 -5.28 0.09 -1.46
N GLU A 83 -5.87 1.18 -0.95
CA GLU A 83 -5.34 2.54 -1.18
C GLU A 83 -3.94 2.69 -0.59
N ALA A 84 -3.73 2.21 0.65
CA ALA A 84 -2.44 2.24 1.31
C ALA A 84 -1.41 1.36 0.58
N ALA A 85 -1.80 0.18 0.11
CA ALA A 85 -0.97 -0.74 -0.66
C ALA A 85 -0.49 -0.12 -1.98
N ARG A 86 -1.41 0.49 -2.76
CA ARG A 86 -1.05 1.20 -4.01
C ARG A 86 -0.02 2.29 -3.76
N PHE A 87 -0.29 3.16 -2.79
CA PHE A 87 0.66 4.21 -2.42
C PHE A 87 2.03 3.64 -2.07
N ALA A 88 2.08 2.62 -1.21
CA ALA A 88 3.33 2.02 -0.74
C ALA A 88 4.12 1.34 -1.87
N CYS A 89 3.47 0.50 -2.68
CA CYS A 89 4.11 -0.19 -3.80
C CYS A 89 4.66 0.78 -4.84
N SER A 90 3.90 1.81 -5.21
CA SER A 90 4.42 2.84 -6.13
C SER A 90 5.65 3.55 -5.55
N CYS A 91 5.64 3.91 -4.26
CA CYS A 91 6.81 4.55 -3.64
C CYS A 91 8.06 3.66 -3.63
N VAL A 92 7.90 2.39 -3.25
CA VAL A 92 9.02 1.47 -3.05
C VAL A 92 9.63 1.00 -4.38
N LEU A 93 8.82 0.82 -5.42
CA LEU A 93 9.28 0.36 -6.73
C LEU A 93 9.92 1.49 -7.55
N SER A 94 9.33 2.69 -7.55
CA SER A 94 9.91 3.85 -8.26
C SER A 94 11.18 4.39 -7.61
N SER A 95 11.44 4.10 -6.33
CA SER A 95 12.69 4.52 -5.65
C SER A 95 13.95 3.76 -6.13
N SER A 96 13.84 2.85 -7.10
CA SER A 96 14.95 2.00 -7.58
C SER A 96 15.61 2.50 -8.87
N GLU A 97 15.00 3.48 -9.56
CA GLU A 97 15.46 3.94 -10.88
C GLU A 97 16.71 4.84 -10.83
N ASP A 98 17.25 5.14 -9.64
CA ASP A 98 18.43 6.00 -9.46
C ASP A 98 19.76 5.24 -9.21
N SER A 99 19.84 3.92 -9.37
CA SER A 99 21.07 3.18 -8.98
C SER A 99 21.66 2.19 -10.01
N VAL A 100 21.10 2.07 -11.21
CA VAL A 100 21.65 1.18 -12.26
C VAL A 100 21.99 1.97 -13.52
N SER A 101 22.91 2.93 -13.40
CA SER A 101 23.61 3.52 -14.57
C SER A 101 25.07 3.88 -14.27
N ALA A 102 25.66 3.36 -13.19
CA ALA A 102 27.04 3.66 -12.80
C ALA A 102 27.94 2.42 -12.71
N LEU A 103 27.66 1.40 -13.52
CA LEU A 103 28.58 0.29 -13.78
C LEU A 103 28.62 0.07 -15.29
N GLU A 104 29.83 -0.06 -15.82
CA GLU A 104 30.20 -0.37 -17.22
C GLU A 104 30.57 0.80 -18.15
N ASP A 105 31.55 1.63 -17.77
CA ASP A 105 32.42 2.28 -18.77
C ASP A 105 33.78 2.67 -18.15
N SER A 106 34.73 1.72 -18.02
CA SER A 106 36.20 1.98 -17.86
C SER A 106 37.02 0.69 -17.70
N LYS A 107 36.64 -0.40 -18.36
CA LYS A 107 37.53 -1.57 -18.50
C LYS A 107 37.83 -1.86 -19.96
N GLU A 108 38.36 -0.89 -20.70
CA GLU A 108 39.14 -1.21 -21.88
C GLU A 108 40.13 -0.08 -22.22
N SER A 109 41.34 -0.50 -22.63
CA SER A 109 42.39 0.31 -23.26
C SER A 109 43.31 1.18 -22.38
N MET A 110 44.30 0.54 -21.76
CA MET A 110 45.70 0.86 -22.14
C MET A 110 46.63 -0.30 -21.77
N SER A 111 46.79 -1.21 -22.75
CA SER A 111 48.06 -1.88 -23.02
C SER A 111 48.82 -1.07 -24.05
#